data_AF-A0A930ACN8-F1
#
_entry.id   AF-A0A930ACN8-F1
#
_cell.length_a   1.000
_cell.length_b   1.000
_cell.length_c   1.000
_cell.angle_alpha   90.00
_cell.angle_beta   90.00
_cell.angle_gamma   90.00
#
_symmetry.space_group_name_H-M   'P 1'
#
loop_
_entity.id
_entity.type
_entity.pdbx_description
1 polymer ?
#
loop_
_entity_poly.entity_id
_entity_poly.type
_entity_poly.pdbx_seq_one_letter_code
_entity_poly.pdbx_strand_id
1 'polypeptide(L)'
;MKYSYVNNKGFISAYFLVIFLYVITLVTVLSANLNYQAKTLENLEIIYAYQQEELSAIARLKKELCTEMNLEDKYQIRDRYIYIQLTNEIVIVEYDPDKKVVLDYEVTR
;
A
#
# COMPACT_ATOMS: atom_id res chain seq x y z
N MET A 1 -22.78 56.10 -43.32
CA MET A 1 -22.57 55.41 -42.02
C MET A 1 -23.66 54.36 -41.83
N LYS A 2 -23.30 53.07 -41.90
CA LYS A 2 -24.11 51.99 -41.31
C LYS A 2 -23.14 51.02 -40.67
N TYR A 3 -22.83 51.28 -39.39
CA TYR A 3 -22.18 50.30 -38.54
C TYR A 3 -23.19 49.17 -38.32
N SER A 4 -22.97 48.05 -39.00
CA SER A 4 -23.68 46.80 -38.69
C SER A 4 -23.25 46.39 -37.30
N TYR A 5 -24.11 46.64 -36.31
CA TYR A 5 -24.00 46.01 -34.99
C TYR A 5 -24.24 44.52 -35.19
N VAL A 6 -23.16 43.77 -35.38
CA VAL A 6 -23.20 42.31 -35.34
C VAL A 6 -23.63 41.93 -33.92
N ASN A 7 -24.85 41.45 -33.81
CA ASN A 7 -25.45 40.97 -32.57
C ASN A 7 -24.67 39.74 -32.10
N ASN A 8 -23.68 39.95 -31.21
CA ASN A 8 -22.84 38.89 -30.65
C ASN A 8 -23.54 38.01 -29.59
N LYS A 9 -24.88 38.10 -29.46
CA LYS A 9 -25.66 37.21 -28.60
C LYS A 9 -25.75 35.81 -29.23
N GLY A 10 -24.64 35.06 -29.16
CA GLY A 10 -24.55 33.69 -29.66
C GLY A 10 -23.19 33.32 -30.27
N PHE A 11 -22.30 34.29 -30.51
CA PHE A 11 -20.97 33.99 -31.03
C PHE A 11 -20.01 33.73 -29.88
N ILE A 12 -19.74 32.46 -29.60
CA ILE A 12 -18.63 32.07 -28.73
C ILE A 12 -17.35 32.53 -29.43
N SER A 13 -16.67 33.50 -28.85
CA SER A 13 -15.38 33.99 -29.35
C SER A 13 -14.39 32.82 -29.43
N ALA A 14 -13.62 32.71 -30.51
CA ALA A 14 -12.58 31.69 -30.64
C ALA A 14 -11.61 31.69 -29.43
N TYR A 15 -11.38 32.87 -28.84
CA TYR A 15 -10.61 33.02 -27.61
C TYR A 15 -11.26 32.31 -26.41
N PHE A 16 -12.58 32.39 -26.27
CA PHE A 16 -13.30 31.66 -25.21
C PHE A 16 -13.17 30.15 -25.40
N LEU A 17 -13.28 29.67 -26.64
CA LEU A 17 -13.17 28.24 -26.94
C LEU A 17 -11.76 27.70 -26.64
N VAL A 18 -10.71 28.46 -26.97
CA VAL A 18 -9.32 28.10 -26.66
C VAL A 18 -9.08 28.06 -25.15
N ILE A 19 -9.56 29.05 -24.41
CA ILE A 19 -9.45 29.08 -22.93
C ILE A 19 -10.20 27.89 -22.33
N PHE A 20 -11.40 27.58 -22.84
CA PHE A 20 -12.21 26.46 -22.37
C PHE A 20 -11.51 25.11 -22.61
N LEU A 21 -10.96 24.91 -23.81
CA LEU A 21 -10.17 23.72 -24.14
C LEU A 21 -8.91 23.60 -23.28
N TYR A 22 -8.22 24.71 -23.03
CA TYR A 22 -7.06 24.73 -22.15
C TYR A 22 -7.41 24.30 -20.72
N VAL A 23 -8.51 24.84 -20.17
CA VAL A 23 -8.97 24.47 -18.83
C VAL A 23 -9.36 22.99 -18.76
N ILE A 24 -10.10 22.47 -19.75
CA ILE A 24 -10.48 21.06 -19.78
C ILE A 24 -9.26 20.14 -19.87
N THR A 25 -8.32 20.46 -20.75
CA THR A 25 -7.10 19.66 -20.92
C THR A 25 -6.25 19.69 -19.65
N LEU A 26 -6.10 20.84 -19.02
CA LEU A 26 -5.40 20.97 -17.73
C LEU A 26 -6.06 20.12 -16.64
N VAL A 27 -7.38 20.22 -16.47
CA VAL A 27 -8.13 19.42 -15.49
C VAL A 27 -7.95 17.93 -15.77
N THR A 28 -8.04 17.52 -17.04
CA THR A 28 -7.92 16.11 -17.44
C THR A 28 -6.53 15.56 -17.11
N VAL A 29 -5.47 16.31 -17.41
CA VAL A 29 -4.08 15.92 -17.10
C VAL A 29 -3.87 15.82 -15.59
N LEU A 30 -4.37 16.79 -14.81
CA LEU A 30 -4.27 16.77 -13.36
C LEU A 30 -5.04 15.59 -12.75
N SER A 31 -6.28 15.35 -13.19
CA SER A 31 -7.09 14.22 -12.72
C SER A 31 -6.44 12.87 -13.03
N ALA A 32 -5.88 12.71 -14.23
CA ALA A 32 -5.17 11.49 -14.61
C ALA A 32 -3.94 11.25 -13.72
N ASN A 33 -3.15 12.30 -13.46
CA ASN A 33 -1.96 12.21 -12.60
C ASN A 33 -2.34 11.87 -11.15
N LEU A 34 -3.34 12.55 -10.59
CA LEU A 34 -3.82 12.27 -9.23
C LEU A 34 -4.34 10.84 -9.08
N ASN A 35 -5.05 10.32 -10.08
CA ASN A 35 -5.52 8.94 -10.08
C ASN A 35 -4.35 7.93 -10.09
N TYR A 36 -3.31 8.21 -10.88
CA TYR A 36 -2.11 7.37 -10.89
C TYR A 36 -1.39 7.37 -9.54
N GLN A 37 -1.24 8.55 -8.92
CA GLN A 37 -0.65 8.69 -7.59
C GLN A 37 -1.49 7.97 -6.52
N ALA A 38 -2.81 8.09 -6.55
CA ALA A 38 -3.70 7.43 -5.61
C ALA A 38 -3.55 5.90 -5.65
N LYS A 39 -3.53 5.31 -6.86
CA LYS A 39 -3.29 3.86 -7.02
C LYS A 39 -1.91 3.42 -6.54
N THR A 40 -0.90 4.27 -6.77
CA THR A 40 0.46 4.00 -6.28
C THR A 40 0.49 4.00 -4.75
N LEU A 41 -0.21 4.95 -4.11
CA LEU A 41 -0.33 5.03 -2.67
C LEU A 41 -1.04 3.80 -2.09
N GLU A 42 -2.16 3.39 -2.70
CA GLU A 42 -2.92 2.20 -2.30
C GLU A 42 -2.05 0.93 -2.34
N ASN A 43 -1.29 0.73 -3.42
CA ASN A 43 -0.37 -0.39 -3.53
C ASN A 43 0.73 -0.36 -2.47
N LEU A 44 1.28 0.82 -2.18
CA LEU A 44 2.29 0.99 -1.13
C LEU A 44 1.70 0.69 0.25
N GLU A 45 0.50 1.17 0.54
CA GLU A 45 -0.21 0.93 1.80
C GLU A 45 -0.44 -0.57 2.02
N ILE A 46 -0.85 -1.30 0.98
CA ILE A 46 -1.00 -2.76 1.02
C ILE A 46 0.34 -3.45 1.33
N ILE A 47 1.43 -3.04 0.66
CA ILE A 47 2.76 -3.62 0.90
C ILE A 47 3.23 -3.34 2.34
N TYR A 48 3.04 -2.11 2.83
CA TYR A 48 3.40 -1.75 4.19
C TYR A 48 2.56 -2.51 5.22
N ALA A 49 1.28 -2.76 4.95
CA ALA A 49 0.43 -3.54 5.84
C ALA A 49 0.96 -4.98 5.99
N TYR A 50 1.37 -5.63 4.89
CA TYR A 50 1.98 -6.96 4.95
C TYR A 50 3.30 -6.97 5.73
N GLN A 51 4.19 -6.01 5.46
CA GLN A 51 5.46 -5.89 6.19
C GLN A 51 5.23 -5.63 7.69
N GLN A 52 4.24 -4.82 8.04
CA GLN A 52 3.91 -4.54 9.42
C GLN A 52 3.35 -5.78 10.12
N GLU A 53 2.51 -6.56 9.44
CA GLU A 53 1.98 -7.83 9.94
C GLU A 53 3.13 -8.81 10.25
N GLU A 54 4.04 -8.99 9.30
CA GLU A 54 5.25 -9.83 9.43
C GLU A 54 6.13 -9.40 10.61
N LEU A 55 6.51 -8.12 10.67
CA LEU A 55 7.35 -7.58 11.75
C LEU A 55 6.66 -7.72 13.11
N SER A 56 5.34 -7.51 13.16
CA SER A 56 4.58 -7.65 14.39
C SER A 56 4.53 -9.10 14.89
N ALA A 57 4.45 -10.06 13.97
CA ALA A 57 4.45 -11.48 14.29
C ALA A 57 5.81 -11.93 14.85
N ILE A 58 6.91 -11.51 14.22
CA ILE A 58 8.27 -11.79 14.70
C ILE A 58 8.50 -11.13 16.06
N ALA A 59 8.08 -9.88 16.24
CA ALA A 59 8.22 -9.17 17.52
C ALA A 59 7.44 -9.87 18.65
N ARG A 60 6.22 -10.34 18.37
CA ARG A 60 5.42 -11.14 19.32
C ARG A 60 6.13 -12.45 19.65
N LEU A 61 6.62 -13.18 18.65
CA LEU A 61 7.35 -14.43 18.87
C LEU A 61 8.58 -14.20 19.75
N LYS A 62 9.38 -13.17 19.48
CA LYS A 62 10.55 -12.82 20.31
C LYS A 62 10.16 -12.55 21.77
N LYS A 63 9.05 -11.85 21.99
CA LYS A 63 8.54 -11.61 23.35
C LYS A 63 8.11 -12.91 24.03
N GLU A 64 7.43 -13.79 23.29
CA GLU A 64 6.91 -15.06 23.80
C GLU A 64 8.05 -16.05 24.10
N LEU A 65 9.11 -16.09 23.29
CA LEU A 65 10.34 -16.85 23.56
C LEU A 65 11.02 -16.42 24.86
N CYS A 66 11.03 -15.11 25.15
CA CYS A 66 11.57 -14.59 26.42
C CYS A 66 10.65 -14.85 27.63
N THR A 67 9.41 -15.28 27.41
CA THR A 67 8.43 -15.58 28.47
C THR A 67 8.44 -17.09 28.76
N GLU A 68 8.12 -17.53 29.97
CA GLU A 68 7.99 -18.96 30.31
C GLU A 68 6.70 -19.60 29.74
N MET A 69 6.25 -19.14 28.57
CA MET A 69 5.04 -19.60 27.92
C MET A 69 5.36 -20.79 27.03
N ASN A 70 4.51 -21.81 27.04
CA ASN A 70 4.72 -23.00 26.23
C ASN A 70 4.35 -22.70 24.76
N LEU A 71 5.34 -22.66 23.86
CA LEU A 71 5.13 -22.25 22.47
C LEU A 71 4.34 -23.28 21.65
N GLU A 72 4.37 -24.55 22.05
CA GLU A 72 3.66 -25.66 21.38
C GLU A 72 2.13 -25.51 21.44
N ASP A 73 1.60 -24.80 22.44
CA ASP A 73 0.15 -24.58 22.58
C ASP A 73 -0.40 -23.61 21.52
N LYS A 74 0.47 -22.82 20.91
CA LYS A 74 0.08 -21.67 20.07
C LYS A 74 0.64 -21.72 18.66
N TYR A 75 1.78 -22.40 18.47
CA TYR A 75 2.45 -22.46 17.19
C TYR A 75 2.66 -23.91 16.73
N GLN A 76 2.63 -24.11 15.42
CA GLN A 76 3.11 -25.37 14.84
C GLN A 76 4.63 -25.34 14.84
N ILE A 77 5.23 -26.17 15.69
CA ILE A 77 6.67 -26.31 15.80
C ILE A 77 7.07 -27.64 15.14
N ARG A 78 8.05 -27.58 14.22
CA ARG A 78 8.71 -28.79 13.70
C ARG A 78 10.21 -28.63 13.90
N ASP A 79 10.75 -29.42 14.82
CA ASP A 79 12.17 -29.41 15.17
C ASP A 79 12.62 -28.02 15.64
N ARG A 80 13.37 -27.27 14.82
CA ARG A 80 13.84 -25.90 15.09
C ARG A 80 13.08 -24.79 14.37
N TYR A 81 11.97 -25.14 13.72
CA TYR A 81 11.21 -24.20 12.90
C TYR A 81 9.80 -23.97 13.47
N ILE A 82 9.43 -22.69 13.60
CA ILE A 82 8.12 -22.23 14.02
C ILE A 82 7.39 -21.68 12.81
N TYR A 83 6.21 -22.22 12.54
CA TYR A 83 5.37 -21.79 11.43
C TYR A 83 4.32 -20.82 11.96
N ILE A 84 4.36 -19.59 11.47
CA ILE A 84 3.39 -18.55 11.79
C ILE A 84 2.55 -18.28 10.55
N GLN A 85 1.26 -18.63 10.64
CA GLN A 85 0.29 -18.29 9.61
C GLN A 85 -0.10 -16.80 9.75
N LEU A 86 0.22 -16.00 8.74
CA LEU A 86 -0.31 -14.65 8.57
C LEU A 86 -1.52 -14.66 7.63
N THR A 87 -2.12 -13.49 7.41
CA THR A 87 -3.31 -13.35 6.57
C THR A 87 -3.09 -13.88 5.15
N ASN A 88 -1.93 -13.59 4.53
CA ASN A 88 -1.62 -13.98 3.15
C ASN A 88 -0.32 -14.78 2.99
N GLU A 89 0.45 -14.99 4.06
CA GLU A 89 1.82 -15.47 4.01
C GLU A 89 2.10 -16.41 5.19
N ILE A 90 3.14 -17.23 5.07
CA ILE A 90 3.64 -18.06 6.16
C ILE A 90 5.06 -17.62 6.50
N VAL A 91 5.26 -17.20 7.74
CA VAL A 91 6.60 -16.90 8.26
C VAL A 91 7.13 -18.15 8.95
N ILE A 92 8.24 -18.66 8.44
CA ILE A 92 8.97 -19.79 9.01
C ILE A 92 10.13 -19.20 9.80
N VAL A 93 10.10 -19.35 11.11
CA VAL A 93 11.13 -18.79 11.99
C VAL A 93 12.02 -19.92 12.49
N GLU A 94 13.32 -19.83 12.22
CA GLU A 94 14.32 -20.68 12.86
C GLU A 94 14.65 -20.12 14.25
N TYR A 95 14.55 -20.96 15.28
CA TYR A 95 14.83 -20.55 16.64
C TYR A 95 15.78 -21.53 17.35
N ASP A 96 16.58 -20.98 18.28
CA ASP A 96 17.41 -21.76 19.19
C ASP A 96 16.61 -22.03 20.48
N PRO A 97 16.23 -23.28 20.77
CA PRO A 97 15.43 -23.61 21.95
C PRO A 97 16.22 -23.41 23.26
N ASP A 98 17.55 -23.57 23.24
CA ASP A 98 18.40 -23.45 24.43
C ASP A 98 18.64 -21.98 24.78
N LYS A 99 18.83 -21.14 23.76
CA LYS A 99 19.09 -19.70 23.93
C LYS A 99 17.84 -18.84 23.89
N LYS A 100 16.68 -19.41 23.50
CA LYS A 100 15.40 -18.70 23.34
C LYS A 100 15.51 -17.47 22.42
N VAL A 101 16.30 -17.59 21.35
CA VAL A 101 16.52 -16.52 20.36
C VAL A 101 16.05 -16.97 18.99
N VAL A 102 15.55 -16.00 18.21
CA VAL A 102 15.32 -16.16 16.78
C VAL A 102 16.66 -16.06 16.05
N LEU A 103 17.00 -17.07 15.25
CA LEU A 103 18.23 -17.13 14.48
C LEU A 103 18.05 -16.51 13.10
N ASP A 104 17.02 -16.96 12.39
CA ASP A 104 16.67 -16.49 11.06
C ASP A 104 15.16 -16.63 10.82
N TYR A 105 14.63 -15.99 9.78
CA TYR A 105 13.26 -16.19 9.36
C TYR A 105 13.13 -16.10 7.84
N GLU A 106 12.29 -16.95 7.29
CA GLU A 106 11.96 -16.97 5.88
C GLU A 106 10.46 -16.74 5.71
N VAL A 107 10.09 -15.96 4.70
CA VAL A 107 8.69 -15.67 4.39
C VAL A 107 8.32 -16.38 3.10
N THR A 108 7.33 -17.27 3.19
CA THR A 108 6.76 -17.93 2.02
C THR A 108 5.48 -17.20 1.60
N ARG A 109 5.51 -16.60 0.41
CA ARG A 109 4.39 -15.91 -0.26
C ARG A 109 3.67 -16.83 -1.24
#